data_AF-A0A3N5RBR9-F1
#
_entry.id   AF-A0A3N5RBR9-F1
#
_cell.length_a   1.000
_cell.length_b   1.000
_cell.length_c   1.000
_cell.angle_alpha   90.00
_cell.angle_beta   90.00
_cell.angle_gamma   90.00
#
_symmetry.space_group_name_H-M   'P 1'
#
loop_
_entity.id
_entity.type
_entity.pdbx_description
1 polymer ?
#
loop_
_entity_poly.entity_id
_entity_poly.type
_entity_poly.pdbx_seq_one_letter_code
_entity_poly.pdbx_strand_id
1 'polypeptide(L)'
;MATGDRRVINTGKMKTRELKLISTAIILVPFAVFSLSTSKDIGDLGSLLGASTGIIAIIWFYRGLRLQSLQIEEQRIQFSKQHHLQYQDSLLTFLEKASDKIKGSHKELIDSLGLADSSQLITTYLQSLKYYKEALESSDPNVVMSNIQEWMKIEGPYVKFMSSVKDLIILHKRRLGLEVDTENSDIADYVFINSGHLLNQPFISSYQAAIKMISEQMMIISPGRKAMYLASITAATLTAPEGLWKKDKIVKDINEYKSLNIPIPKICEKLI
;
A
#
# COMPACT_ATOMS: atom_id res chain seq x y z
N MET A 1 13.69 -25.23 6.37
CA MET A 1 13.93 -26.54 7.02
C MET A 1 14.77 -26.29 8.25
N ALA A 2 14.14 -26.29 9.43
CA ALA A 2 14.83 -26.22 10.72
C ALA A 2 14.35 -27.41 11.54
N THR A 3 15.20 -28.42 11.64
CA THR A 3 15.02 -29.59 12.49
C THR A 3 15.22 -29.17 13.94
N GLY A 4 14.14 -28.73 14.58
CA GLY A 4 14.08 -28.46 16.01
C GLY A 4 14.06 -29.76 16.78
N ASP A 5 15.21 -30.08 17.36
CA ASP A 5 15.48 -31.20 18.26
C ASP A 5 14.45 -31.26 19.41
N ARG A 6 13.48 -32.18 19.32
CA ARG A 6 12.48 -32.43 20.37
C ARG A 6 13.14 -33.21 21.50
N ARG A 7 13.91 -32.53 22.35
CA ARG A 7 14.14 -33.03 23.71
C ARG A 7 12.88 -32.79 24.51
N VAL A 8 12.01 -33.80 24.53
CA VAL A 8 10.95 -33.92 25.54
C VAL A 8 11.66 -34.04 26.89
N ILE A 9 11.85 -32.91 27.56
CA ILE A 9 12.28 -32.88 28.96
C ILE A 9 11.13 -33.47 29.77
N ASN A 10 11.21 -34.78 30.00
CA ASN A 10 10.29 -35.55 30.83
C ASN A 10 10.57 -35.20 32.30
N THR A 11 10.21 -33.97 32.70
CA THR A 11 10.22 -33.55 34.10
C THR A 11 8.95 -34.06 34.74
N GLY A 12 9.13 -34.92 35.76
CA GLY A 12 8.10 -35.67 36.48
C GLY A 12 6.76 -34.94 36.56
N LYS A 13 5.79 -35.42 35.77
CA LYS A 13 4.38 -35.06 35.95
C LYS A 13 3.92 -35.65 37.28
N MET A 14 4.04 -34.88 38.36
CA MET A 14 3.23 -35.14 39.53
C MET A 14 1.78 -34.99 39.09
N LYS A 15 1.05 -36.11 39.03
CA LYS A 15 -0.30 -36.14 38.45
C LYS A 15 -1.16 -35.16 39.25
N THR A 16 -2.05 -34.42 38.59
CA THR A 16 -3.01 -33.50 39.24
C THR A 16 -3.74 -34.12 40.44
N ARG A 17 -3.87 -35.46 40.45
CA ARG A 17 -4.38 -36.28 41.55
C ARG A 17 -3.50 -36.29 42.80
N GLU A 18 -2.18 -36.43 42.64
CA GLU A 18 -1.21 -36.47 43.75
C GLU A 18 -1.10 -35.10 44.43
N LEU A 19 -1.18 -34.02 43.65
CA LEU A 19 -1.14 -32.66 44.22
C LEU A 19 -2.41 -32.35 45.02
N LYS A 20 -3.59 -32.77 44.53
CA LYS A 20 -4.83 -32.67 45.29
C LYS A 20 -4.73 -33.45 46.61
N LEU A 21 -4.17 -34.65 46.59
CA LEU A 21 -3.98 -35.45 47.80
C LEU A 21 -3.03 -34.77 48.81
N ILE A 22 -1.91 -34.22 48.34
CA ILE A 22 -0.95 -33.51 49.20
C ILE A 22 -1.55 -32.22 49.76
N SER A 23 -2.26 -31.43 48.95
CA SER A 23 -2.93 -30.22 49.44
C SER A 23 -4.05 -30.52 50.43
N THR A 24 -4.78 -31.63 50.24
CA THR A 24 -5.83 -32.05 51.18
C THR A 24 -5.23 -32.57 52.48
N ALA A 25 -4.13 -33.33 52.40
CA ALA A 25 -3.42 -33.86 53.56
C ALA A 25 -2.81 -32.74 54.43
N ILE A 26 -2.22 -31.71 53.82
CA ILE A 26 -1.61 -30.60 54.58
C ILE A 26 -2.66 -29.67 55.20
N ILE A 27 -3.91 -29.66 54.73
CA ILE A 27 -5.02 -28.95 55.40
C ILE A 27 -5.63 -29.81 56.51
N LEU A 28 -5.83 -31.10 56.27
CA LEU A 28 -6.47 -32.02 57.21
C LEU A 28 -5.60 -32.36 58.42
N VAL A 29 -4.29 -32.56 58.23
CA VAL A 29 -3.39 -33.00 59.31
C VAL A 29 -3.27 -31.93 60.41
N PRO A 30 -3.04 -30.65 60.11
CA PRO A 30 -2.98 -29.63 61.15
C PRO A 30 -4.34 -29.30 61.77
N PHE A 31 -5.44 -29.44 61.01
CA PHE A 31 -6.80 -29.28 61.54
C PHE A 31 -7.13 -30.38 62.57
N ALA A 32 -6.71 -31.62 62.29
CA ALA A 32 -6.84 -32.75 63.22
C ALA A 32 -5.91 -32.63 64.45
N VAL A 33 -4.73 -32.05 64.29
CA VAL A 33 -3.82 -31.79 65.42
C VAL A 33 -4.33 -30.62 66.27
N PHE A 34 -4.85 -29.56 65.67
CA PHE A 34 -5.44 -28.42 66.37
C PHE A 34 -6.66 -28.82 67.21
N SER A 35 -7.48 -29.78 66.76
CA SER A 35 -8.62 -30.28 67.55
C SER A 35 -8.22 -31.16 68.74
N LEU A 36 -6.96 -31.60 68.82
CA LEU A 36 -6.46 -32.52 69.84
C LEU A 36 -5.45 -31.88 70.82
N SER A 37 -4.98 -30.64 70.60
CA SER A 37 -3.91 -30.02 71.39
C SER A 37 -4.40 -29.10 72.53
N THR A 38 -3.74 -29.16 73.69
CA THR A 38 -3.97 -28.30 74.87
C THR A 38 -3.09 -27.03 74.82
N SER A 39 -3.48 -25.98 75.55
CA SER A 39 -3.05 -24.57 75.37
C SER A 39 -1.54 -24.23 75.44
N LYS A 40 -0.65 -25.17 75.78
CA LYS A 40 0.79 -24.90 75.98
C LYS A 40 1.67 -25.09 74.73
N ASP A 41 1.23 -25.86 73.74
CA ASP A 41 2.03 -26.18 72.53
C ASP A 41 1.59 -25.41 71.27
N ILE A 42 0.70 -24.42 71.45
CA ILE A 42 0.08 -23.66 70.35
C ILE A 42 1.11 -22.85 69.54
N GLY A 43 2.18 -22.37 70.17
CA GLY A 43 3.22 -21.58 69.50
C GLY A 43 4.04 -22.37 68.48
N ASP A 44 4.50 -23.56 68.86
CA ASP A 44 5.27 -24.46 67.99
C ASP A 44 4.41 -24.99 66.85
N LEU A 45 3.14 -25.31 67.13
CA LEU A 45 2.14 -25.66 66.11
C LEU A 45 1.89 -24.52 65.11
N GLY A 46 1.83 -23.28 65.57
CA GLY A 46 1.67 -22.10 64.71
C GLY A 46 2.84 -21.92 63.75
N SER A 47 4.06 -22.17 64.20
CA SER A 47 5.27 -22.10 63.36
C SER A 47 5.31 -23.19 62.29
N LEU A 48 4.93 -24.42 62.65
CA LEU A 48 4.85 -25.56 61.73
C LEU A 48 3.75 -25.37 60.67
N LEU A 49 2.61 -24.83 61.09
CA LEU A 49 1.51 -24.42 60.22
C LEU A 49 1.92 -23.31 59.24
N GLY A 50 2.61 -22.28 59.74
CA GLY A 50 3.15 -21.20 58.92
C GLY A 50 4.16 -21.71 57.88
N ALA A 51 5.07 -22.59 58.28
CA ALA A 51 6.04 -23.21 57.37
C ALA A 51 5.36 -24.09 56.31
N SER A 52 4.38 -24.91 56.72
CA SER A 52 3.66 -25.81 55.82
C SER A 52 2.82 -25.05 54.78
N THR A 53 2.12 -24.01 55.21
CA THR A 53 1.33 -23.14 54.33
C THR A 53 2.22 -22.33 53.36
N GLY A 54 3.37 -21.86 53.82
CA GLY A 54 4.38 -21.20 52.98
C GLY A 54 4.91 -22.11 51.87
N ILE A 55 5.25 -23.36 52.19
CA ILE A 55 5.72 -24.36 51.19
C ILE A 55 4.63 -24.65 50.16
N ILE A 56 3.38 -24.84 50.60
CA ILE A 56 2.24 -25.03 49.69
C ILE A 56 2.08 -23.82 48.77
N ALA A 57 2.13 -22.61 49.31
CA ALA A 57 2.00 -21.38 48.53
C ALA A 57 3.09 -21.29 47.46
N ILE A 58 4.33 -21.64 47.78
CA ILE A 58 5.45 -21.68 46.81
C ILE A 58 5.21 -22.73 45.71
N ILE A 59 4.74 -23.94 46.07
CA ILE A 59 4.44 -25.00 45.10
C ILE A 59 3.32 -24.56 44.14
N TRP A 60 2.26 -23.94 44.67
CA TRP A 60 1.17 -23.40 43.87
C TRP A 60 1.61 -22.23 43.00
N PHE A 61 2.40 -21.31 43.54
CA PHE A 61 2.95 -20.18 42.80
C PHE A 61 3.84 -20.63 41.64
N TYR A 62 4.77 -21.55 41.90
CA TYR A 62 5.64 -22.12 40.86
C TYR A 62 4.82 -22.85 39.77
N ARG A 63 3.81 -23.63 40.15
CA ARG A 63 2.93 -24.30 39.19
C ARG A 63 2.09 -23.30 38.40
N GLY A 64 1.62 -22.23 39.04
CA GLY A 64 0.90 -21.13 38.41
C GLY A 64 1.76 -20.46 37.35
N LEU A 65 3.00 -20.09 37.70
CA LEU A 65 3.96 -19.51 36.76
C LEU A 65 4.28 -20.45 35.59
N ARG A 66 4.47 -21.75 35.85
CA ARG A 66 4.72 -22.75 34.80
C ARG A 66 3.53 -22.93 33.86
N LEU A 67 2.31 -22.90 34.39
CA LEU A 67 1.10 -22.96 33.55
C LEU A 67 0.95 -21.70 32.72
N GLN A 68 1.18 -20.52 33.30
CA GLN A 68 1.18 -19.25 32.58
C GLN A 68 2.25 -19.23 31.48
N SER A 69 3.46 -19.72 31.75
CA SER A 69 4.52 -19.76 30.73
C SER A 69 4.15 -20.65 29.54
N LEU A 70 3.54 -21.81 29.81
CA LEU A 70 3.04 -22.70 28.75
C LEU A 70 1.91 -22.05 27.93
N GLN A 71 0.98 -21.37 28.59
CA GLN A 71 -0.10 -20.64 27.91
C GLN A 71 0.44 -19.51 27.03
N ILE A 72 1.44 -18.76 27.49
CA ILE A 72 2.08 -17.70 26.70
C ILE A 72 2.78 -18.29 25.48
N GLU A 73 3.45 -19.44 25.62
CA GLU A 73 4.10 -20.12 24.50
C GLU A 73 3.08 -20.59 23.47
N GLU A 74 1.98 -21.22 23.90
CA GLU A 74 0.88 -21.62 23.02
C GLU A 74 0.24 -20.42 22.31
N GLN A 75 0.01 -19.32 23.03
CA GLN A 75 -0.49 -18.07 22.45
C GLN A 75 0.47 -17.50 21.41
N ARG A 76 1.78 -17.47 21.66
CA ARG A 76 2.77 -17.01 20.67
C ARG A 76 2.73 -17.86 19.40
N ILE A 77 2.60 -19.18 19.53
CA ILE A 77 2.48 -20.08 18.38
C ILE A 77 1.17 -19.81 17.62
N GLN A 78 0.05 -19.59 18.31
CA GLN A 78 -1.23 -19.27 17.67
C GLN A 78 -1.19 -17.89 16.98
N PHE A 79 -0.65 -16.87 17.64
CA PHE A 79 -0.50 -15.52 17.07
C PHE A 79 0.42 -15.52 15.86
N SER A 80 1.55 -16.22 15.89
CA SER A 80 2.45 -16.30 14.72
C SER A 80 1.79 -16.99 13.52
N LYS A 81 1.03 -18.06 13.75
CA LYS A 81 0.25 -18.73 12.69
C LYS A 81 -0.85 -17.82 12.15
N GLN A 82 -1.63 -17.19 13.02
CA GLN A 82 -2.69 -16.26 12.62
C GLN A 82 -2.14 -15.06 11.85
N HIS A 83 -1.03 -14.47 12.32
CA HIS A 83 -0.37 -13.37 11.64
C HIS A 83 0.12 -13.79 10.25
N HIS A 84 0.66 -15.01 10.09
CA HIS A 84 1.07 -15.50 8.80
C HIS A 84 -0.11 -15.71 7.83
N LEU A 85 -1.21 -16.31 8.30
CA LEU A 85 -2.43 -16.47 7.50
C LEU A 85 -3.04 -15.12 7.12
N GLN A 86 -3.18 -14.21 8.09
CA GLN A 86 -3.68 -12.86 7.85
C GLN A 86 -2.83 -12.09 6.83
N TYR A 87 -1.49 -12.25 6.90
CA TYR A 87 -0.59 -11.67 5.92
C TYR A 87 -0.82 -12.27 4.52
N GLN A 88 -0.94 -13.60 4.39
CA GLN A 88 -1.22 -14.26 3.12
C GLN A 88 -2.58 -13.83 2.53
N ASP A 89 -3.64 -13.81 3.35
CA ASP A 89 -4.98 -13.38 2.92
C ASP A 89 -4.99 -11.92 2.49
N SER A 90 -4.28 -11.05 3.22
CA SER A 90 -4.14 -9.63 2.85
C SER A 90 -3.41 -9.45 1.52
N LEU A 91 -2.39 -10.28 1.25
CA LEU A 91 -1.66 -10.29 -0.01
C LEU A 91 -2.57 -10.74 -1.16
N LEU A 92 -3.30 -11.85 -1.00
CA LEU A 92 -4.23 -12.35 -2.02
C LEU A 92 -5.31 -11.32 -2.33
N THR A 93 -5.94 -10.77 -1.29
CA THR A 93 -6.96 -9.71 -1.43
C THR A 93 -6.40 -8.48 -2.15
N PHE A 94 -5.15 -8.09 -1.85
CA PHE A 94 -4.49 -6.99 -2.54
C PHE A 94 -4.27 -7.32 -4.02
N LEU A 95 -3.75 -8.51 -4.34
CA LEU A 95 -3.48 -8.93 -5.73
C LEU A 95 -4.77 -8.99 -6.55
N GLU A 96 -5.85 -9.53 -5.98
CA GLU A 96 -7.17 -9.59 -6.62
C GLU A 96 -7.71 -8.19 -6.93
N LYS A 97 -7.77 -7.31 -5.92
CA LYS A 97 -8.23 -5.93 -6.10
C LYS A 97 -7.36 -5.15 -7.09
N ALA A 98 -6.05 -5.36 -7.06
CA ALA A 98 -5.12 -4.72 -7.98
C ALA A 98 -5.32 -5.22 -9.42
N SER A 99 -5.53 -6.53 -9.59
CA SER A 99 -5.88 -7.17 -10.86
C SER A 99 -7.19 -6.63 -11.42
N ASP A 100 -8.23 -6.55 -10.60
CA ASP A 100 -9.54 -6.03 -11.02
C ASP A 100 -9.46 -4.55 -11.41
N LYS A 101 -8.74 -3.74 -10.63
CA LYS A 101 -8.52 -2.32 -10.95
C LYS A 101 -7.81 -2.15 -12.28
N ILE A 102 -6.68 -2.84 -12.51
CA ILE A 102 -5.94 -2.66 -13.76
C ILE A 102 -6.72 -3.18 -14.97
N LYS A 103 -7.41 -4.33 -14.83
CA LYS A 103 -8.27 -4.89 -15.88
C LYS A 103 -9.42 -3.95 -16.21
N GLY A 104 -10.07 -3.38 -15.19
CA GLY A 104 -11.15 -2.41 -15.33
C GLY A 104 -10.67 -1.15 -16.04
N SER A 105 -9.58 -0.53 -15.58
CA SER A 105 -9.01 0.68 -16.19
C SER A 105 -8.53 0.44 -17.63
N HIS A 106 -7.96 -0.72 -17.92
CA HIS A 106 -7.53 -1.08 -19.26
C HIS A 106 -8.72 -1.30 -20.20
N LYS A 107 -9.79 -1.95 -19.73
CA LYS A 107 -11.04 -2.07 -20.49
C LYS A 107 -11.65 -0.70 -20.77
N GLU A 108 -11.73 0.15 -19.75
CA GLU A 108 -12.25 1.52 -19.90
C GLU A 108 -11.45 2.32 -20.93
N LEU A 109 -10.12 2.16 -20.97
CA LEU A 109 -9.26 2.78 -21.99
C LEU A 109 -9.65 2.34 -23.41
N ILE A 110 -9.78 1.03 -23.64
CA ILE A 110 -10.18 0.47 -24.93
C ILE A 110 -11.57 0.97 -25.34
N ASP A 111 -12.53 0.88 -24.43
CA ASP A 111 -13.93 1.27 -24.67
C ASP A 111 -14.03 2.79 -24.97
N SER A 112 -13.30 3.62 -24.23
CA SER A 112 -13.30 5.09 -24.42
C SER A 112 -12.70 5.52 -25.75
N LEU A 113 -11.72 4.76 -26.25
CA LEU A 113 -11.06 5.02 -27.53
C LEU A 113 -11.75 4.29 -28.70
N GLY A 114 -12.78 3.49 -28.44
CA GLY A 114 -13.48 2.71 -29.47
C GLY A 114 -12.60 1.68 -30.17
N LEU A 115 -11.61 1.12 -29.46
CA LEU A 115 -10.65 0.17 -30.02
C LEU A 115 -11.19 -1.26 -29.98
N ALA A 116 -10.76 -2.09 -30.92
CA ALA A 116 -11.14 -3.50 -30.94
C ALA A 116 -10.37 -4.31 -29.88
N ASP A 117 -9.08 -4.00 -29.69
CA ASP A 117 -8.20 -4.69 -28.75
C ASP A 117 -6.99 -3.84 -28.33
N SER A 118 -6.20 -4.37 -27.40
CA SER A 118 -5.03 -3.69 -26.83
C SER A 118 -3.89 -3.43 -27.83
N SER A 119 -3.81 -4.17 -28.94
CA SER A 119 -2.71 -4.03 -29.90
C SER A 119 -2.75 -2.67 -30.60
N GLN A 120 -3.93 -2.05 -30.66
CA GLN A 120 -4.15 -0.74 -31.27
C GLN A 120 -3.80 0.42 -30.33
N LEU A 121 -3.49 0.16 -29.04
CA LEU A 121 -3.26 1.23 -28.06
C LEU A 121 -2.06 2.12 -28.44
N ILE A 122 -0.96 1.54 -28.90
CA ILE A 122 0.23 2.36 -29.22
C ILE A 122 0.02 3.16 -30.50
N THR A 123 -0.54 2.53 -31.53
CA THR A 123 -0.79 3.22 -32.81
C THR A 123 -1.80 4.35 -32.65
N THR A 124 -2.88 4.14 -31.89
CA THR A 124 -3.86 5.19 -31.56
C THR A 124 -3.23 6.35 -30.78
N TYR A 125 -2.36 6.05 -29.81
CA TYR A 125 -1.66 7.10 -29.07
C TYR A 125 -0.75 7.94 -29.99
N LEU A 126 0.03 7.28 -30.86
CA LEU A 126 0.91 7.98 -31.81
C LEU A 126 0.13 8.80 -32.84
N GLN A 127 -1.07 8.36 -33.23
CA GLN A 127 -1.95 9.15 -34.11
C GLN A 127 -2.37 10.48 -33.49
N SER A 128 -2.33 10.63 -32.16
CA SER A 128 -2.62 11.90 -31.49
C SER A 128 -1.63 13.02 -31.85
N LEU A 129 -0.40 12.65 -32.28
CA LEU A 129 0.64 13.60 -32.65
C LEU A 129 0.27 14.43 -33.89
N LYS A 130 -0.65 13.95 -34.74
CA LYS A 130 -1.11 14.71 -35.92
C LYS A 130 -1.74 16.05 -35.55
N TYR A 131 -2.29 16.17 -34.34
CA TYR A 131 -2.94 17.40 -33.85
C TYR A 131 -1.93 18.43 -33.31
N TYR A 132 -0.67 18.04 -33.08
CA TYR A 132 0.33 18.94 -32.49
C TYR A 132 0.67 20.08 -33.43
N LYS A 133 0.84 19.80 -34.72
CA LYS A 133 1.30 20.79 -35.69
C LYS A 133 0.39 22.02 -35.71
N GLU A 134 -0.89 21.82 -36.00
CA GLU A 134 -1.87 22.91 -36.09
C GLU A 134 -2.09 23.59 -34.73
N ALA A 135 -2.07 22.83 -33.62
CA ALA A 135 -2.24 23.40 -32.28
C ALA A 135 -1.05 24.27 -31.83
N LEU A 136 0.17 23.96 -32.28
CA LEU A 136 1.39 24.66 -31.86
C LEU A 136 1.81 25.77 -32.84
N GLU A 137 1.56 25.60 -34.14
CA GLU A 137 1.98 26.55 -35.19
C GLU A 137 0.89 27.56 -35.55
N SER A 138 -0.37 27.32 -35.22
CA SER A 138 -1.45 28.27 -35.47
C SER A 138 -1.43 29.42 -34.47
N SER A 139 -1.86 30.59 -34.95
CA SER A 139 -2.12 31.76 -34.10
C SER A 139 -3.62 32.01 -33.88
N ASP A 140 -4.49 31.28 -34.58
CA ASP A 140 -5.94 31.38 -34.44
C ASP A 140 -6.41 30.56 -33.22
N PRO A 141 -6.98 31.21 -32.18
CA PRO A 141 -7.47 30.51 -31.00
C PRO A 141 -8.49 29.41 -31.29
N ASN A 142 -9.33 29.57 -32.32
CA ASN A 142 -10.36 28.58 -32.67
C ASN A 142 -9.74 27.32 -33.27
N VAL A 143 -8.76 27.48 -34.17
CA VAL A 143 -8.01 26.36 -34.77
C VAL A 143 -7.23 25.61 -33.69
N VAL A 144 -6.56 26.34 -32.79
CA VAL A 144 -5.83 25.74 -31.66
C VAL A 144 -6.80 24.95 -30.77
N MET A 145 -7.91 25.55 -30.35
CA MET A 145 -8.87 24.90 -29.47
C MET A 145 -9.48 23.64 -30.10
N SER A 146 -9.82 23.68 -31.38
CA SER A 146 -10.35 22.50 -32.09
C SER A 146 -9.35 21.35 -32.10
N ASN A 147 -8.07 21.61 -32.38
CA ASN A 147 -7.04 20.56 -32.39
C ASN A 147 -6.72 20.04 -30.99
N ILE A 148 -6.73 20.93 -29.98
CA ILE A 148 -6.57 20.54 -28.57
C ILE A 148 -7.71 19.62 -28.13
N GLN A 149 -8.96 19.92 -28.51
CA GLN A 149 -10.11 19.08 -28.17
C GLN A 149 -9.98 17.67 -28.76
N GLU A 150 -9.58 17.57 -30.02
CA GLU A 150 -9.35 16.27 -30.66
C GLU A 150 -8.17 15.51 -30.04
N TRP A 151 -7.08 16.21 -29.72
CA TRP A 151 -5.97 15.61 -28.97
C TRP A 151 -6.42 15.09 -27.60
N MET A 152 -7.19 15.87 -26.85
CA MET A 152 -7.67 15.51 -25.50
C MET A 152 -8.62 14.31 -25.49
N LYS A 153 -9.39 14.10 -26.56
CA LYS A 153 -10.22 12.88 -26.72
C LYS A 153 -9.36 11.61 -26.73
N ILE A 154 -8.12 11.70 -27.21
CA ILE A 154 -7.17 10.59 -27.19
C ILE A 154 -6.36 10.61 -25.89
N GLU A 155 -5.68 11.71 -25.58
CA GLU A 155 -4.78 11.86 -24.42
C GLU A 155 -5.48 11.59 -23.08
N GLY A 156 -6.69 12.09 -22.89
CA GLY A 156 -7.42 12.02 -21.62
C GLY A 156 -7.60 10.59 -21.11
N PRO A 157 -8.14 9.66 -21.92
CA PRO A 157 -8.19 8.24 -21.58
C PRO A 157 -6.82 7.63 -21.18
N TYR A 158 -5.73 7.94 -21.89
CA TYR A 158 -4.39 7.43 -21.53
C TYR A 158 -3.91 7.99 -20.19
N VAL A 159 -4.09 9.29 -19.94
CA VAL A 159 -3.73 9.92 -18.66
C VAL A 159 -4.51 9.28 -17.51
N LYS A 160 -5.81 9.00 -17.70
CA LYS A 160 -6.65 8.32 -16.70
C LYS A 160 -6.17 6.90 -16.43
N PHE A 161 -5.81 6.15 -17.48
CA PHE A 161 -5.23 4.82 -17.34
C PHE A 161 -3.90 4.86 -16.59
N MET A 162 -2.97 5.75 -16.97
CA MET A 162 -1.69 5.93 -16.28
C MET A 162 -1.86 6.36 -14.83
N SER A 163 -2.87 7.18 -14.51
CA SER A 163 -3.21 7.54 -13.14
C SER A 163 -3.59 6.31 -12.31
N SER A 164 -4.37 5.40 -12.90
CA SER A 164 -4.73 4.13 -12.26
C SER A 164 -3.51 3.24 -12.02
N VAL A 165 -2.55 3.23 -12.96
CA VAL A 165 -1.26 2.53 -12.80
C VAL A 165 -0.43 3.18 -11.68
N LYS A 166 -0.33 4.52 -11.65
CA LYS A 166 0.35 5.28 -10.60
C LYS A 166 -0.21 4.93 -9.22
N ASP A 167 -1.53 4.90 -9.06
CA ASP A 167 -2.17 4.50 -7.80
C ASP A 167 -1.76 3.09 -7.36
N LEU A 168 -1.73 2.13 -8.29
CA LEU A 168 -1.32 0.76 -8.00
C LEU A 168 0.15 0.69 -7.59
N ILE A 169 1.02 1.48 -8.22
CA ILE A 169 2.43 1.60 -7.84
C ILE A 169 2.53 2.13 -6.40
N ILE A 170 1.81 3.20 -6.08
CA ILE A 170 1.78 3.81 -4.74
C ILE A 170 1.30 2.78 -3.69
N LEU A 171 0.19 2.10 -3.96
CA LEU A 171 -0.34 1.08 -3.04
C LEU A 171 0.64 -0.08 -2.85
N HIS A 172 1.29 -0.52 -3.93
CA HIS A 172 2.30 -1.58 -3.86
C HIS A 172 3.52 -1.15 -3.03
N LYS A 173 4.06 0.05 -3.28
CA LYS A 173 5.18 0.62 -2.51
C LYS A 173 4.83 0.73 -1.03
N ARG A 174 3.64 1.24 -0.69
CA ARG A 174 3.14 1.31 0.71
C ARG A 174 3.08 -0.05 1.37
N ARG A 175 2.58 -1.07 0.65
CA ARG A 175 2.52 -2.44 1.16
C ARG A 175 3.92 -3.02 1.44
N LEU A 176 4.91 -2.66 0.63
CA LEU A 176 6.31 -3.04 0.83
C LEU A 176 7.02 -2.21 1.91
N GLY A 177 6.36 -1.21 2.50
CA GLY A 177 6.97 -0.29 3.46
C GLY A 177 7.98 0.68 2.82
N LEU A 178 7.91 0.87 1.51
CA LEU A 178 8.78 1.80 0.78
C LEU A 178 8.21 3.23 0.85
N GLU A 179 9.11 4.21 0.91
CA GLU A 179 8.73 5.62 0.81
C GLU A 179 8.08 5.91 -0.53
N VAL A 180 7.03 6.73 -0.48
CA VAL A 180 6.30 7.18 -1.66
C VAL A 180 6.49 8.68 -1.78
N ASP A 181 7.44 9.07 -2.60
CA ASP A 181 7.50 10.44 -3.08
C ASP A 181 6.37 10.64 -4.11
N THR A 182 5.47 11.58 -3.84
CA THR A 182 4.37 11.93 -4.76
C THR A 182 4.43 13.37 -5.22
N GLU A 183 5.46 14.12 -4.83
CA GLU A 183 5.51 15.55 -5.09
C GLU A 183 5.76 15.85 -6.58
N ASN A 184 4.81 16.58 -7.17
CA ASN A 184 4.91 17.31 -8.45
C ASN A 184 5.39 16.57 -9.72
N SER A 185 5.58 15.25 -9.69
CA SER A 185 5.92 14.48 -10.89
C SER A 185 4.70 14.30 -11.79
N ASP A 186 4.85 14.55 -13.10
CA ASP A 186 3.85 14.19 -14.10
C ASP A 186 3.48 12.70 -13.96
N ILE A 187 2.23 12.36 -14.27
CA ILE A 187 1.72 11.01 -14.09
C ILE A 187 2.50 10.01 -14.95
N ALA A 188 2.81 10.37 -16.20
CA ALA A 188 3.55 9.49 -17.09
C ALA A 188 4.99 9.29 -16.62
N ASP A 189 5.66 10.37 -16.21
CA ASP A 189 7.02 10.33 -15.69
C ASP A 189 7.10 9.45 -14.43
N TYR A 190 6.14 9.62 -13.51
CA TYR A 190 6.08 8.82 -12.30
C TYR A 190 5.94 7.33 -12.62
N VAL A 191 5.01 6.98 -13.53
CA VAL A 191 4.79 5.59 -13.95
C VAL A 191 6.03 5.05 -14.63
N PHE A 192 6.64 5.78 -15.55
CA PHE A 192 7.84 5.35 -16.25
C PHE A 192 8.97 5.01 -15.25
N ILE A 193 9.28 5.94 -14.34
CA ILE A 193 10.35 5.79 -13.34
C ILE A 193 10.07 4.65 -12.36
N ASN A 194 8.83 4.54 -11.85
CA ASN A 194 8.51 3.63 -10.74
C ASN A 194 7.87 2.30 -11.18
N SER A 195 7.57 2.12 -12.47
CA SER A 195 6.89 0.92 -12.99
C SER A 195 7.65 -0.36 -12.66
N GLY A 196 8.99 -0.33 -12.57
CA GLY A 196 9.81 -1.50 -12.25
C GLY A 196 9.40 -2.24 -10.96
N HIS A 197 8.86 -1.55 -9.96
CA HIS A 197 8.35 -2.18 -8.73
C HIS A 197 7.10 -3.04 -8.97
N LEU A 198 6.35 -2.71 -10.00
CA LEU A 198 5.02 -3.22 -10.29
C LEU A 198 5.03 -4.24 -11.45
N LEU A 199 5.92 -4.05 -12.44
CA LEU A 199 5.98 -4.87 -13.65
C LEU A 199 6.36 -6.34 -13.42
N ASN A 200 7.01 -6.67 -12.30
CA ASN A 200 7.35 -8.05 -11.94
C ASN A 200 6.21 -8.80 -11.21
N GLN A 201 5.05 -8.15 -11.00
CA GLN A 201 3.93 -8.75 -10.29
C GLN A 201 3.03 -9.56 -11.23
N PRO A 202 2.51 -10.74 -10.83
CA PRO A 202 1.72 -11.61 -11.69
C PRO A 202 0.50 -10.93 -12.33
N PHE A 203 -0.20 -10.08 -11.58
CA PHE A 203 -1.44 -9.43 -12.02
C PHE A 203 -1.25 -8.37 -13.12
N ILE A 204 -0.01 -7.97 -13.43
CA ILE A 204 0.29 -6.99 -14.48
C ILE A 204 0.93 -7.60 -15.71
N SER A 205 1.34 -8.87 -15.65
CA SER A 205 2.05 -9.55 -16.74
C SER A 205 1.40 -9.33 -18.12
N SER A 206 0.06 -9.40 -18.22
CA SER A 206 -0.69 -9.17 -19.46
C SER A 206 -0.73 -7.71 -19.95
N TYR A 207 -0.43 -6.75 -19.09
CA TYR A 207 -0.51 -5.31 -19.37
C TYR A 207 0.85 -4.61 -19.38
N GLN A 208 1.91 -5.29 -18.93
CA GLN A 208 3.27 -4.75 -18.77
C GLN A 208 3.78 -4.05 -20.04
N ALA A 209 3.63 -4.70 -21.20
CA ALA A 209 4.10 -4.13 -22.47
C ALA A 209 3.38 -2.82 -22.81
N ALA A 210 2.05 -2.80 -22.69
CA ALA A 210 1.25 -1.61 -22.96
C ALA A 210 1.59 -0.47 -21.97
N ILE A 211 1.67 -0.77 -20.67
CA ILE A 211 2.02 0.22 -19.64
C ILE A 211 3.39 0.83 -19.93
N LYS A 212 4.39 -0.02 -20.17
CA LYS A 212 5.76 0.41 -20.43
C LYS A 212 5.81 1.30 -21.68
N MET A 213 5.31 0.81 -22.80
CA MET A 213 5.35 1.54 -24.07
C MET A 213 4.57 2.86 -23.99
N ILE A 214 3.37 2.89 -23.42
CA ILE A 214 2.60 4.12 -23.28
C ILE A 214 3.35 5.12 -22.39
N SER A 215 3.82 4.69 -21.21
CA SER A 215 4.55 5.59 -20.29
C SER A 215 5.83 6.16 -20.91
N GLU A 216 6.58 5.33 -21.66
CA GLU A 216 7.76 5.75 -22.43
C GLU A 216 7.40 6.80 -23.47
N GLN A 217 6.37 6.56 -24.28
CA GLN A 217 5.95 7.51 -25.31
C GLN A 217 5.45 8.81 -24.71
N MET A 218 4.63 8.75 -23.66
CA MET A 218 4.14 9.93 -22.93
C MET A 218 5.27 10.78 -22.33
N MET A 219 6.31 10.13 -21.81
CA MET A 219 7.50 10.82 -21.30
C MET A 219 8.31 11.46 -22.43
N ILE A 220 8.57 10.74 -23.53
CA ILE A 220 9.32 11.26 -24.68
C ILE A 220 8.68 12.55 -25.22
N ILE A 221 7.34 12.57 -25.31
CA ILE A 221 6.61 13.73 -25.82
C ILE A 221 6.20 14.73 -24.73
N SER A 222 6.66 14.55 -23.48
CA SER A 222 6.32 15.41 -22.34
C SER A 222 6.50 16.91 -22.61
N PRO A 223 7.60 17.38 -23.26
CA PRO A 223 7.72 18.78 -23.66
C PRO A 223 6.56 19.24 -24.55
N GLY A 224 6.22 18.45 -25.56
CA GLY A 224 5.11 18.75 -26.46
C GLY A 224 3.75 18.74 -25.77
N ARG A 225 3.51 17.82 -24.82
CA ARG A 225 2.29 17.81 -23.98
C ARG A 225 2.18 19.10 -23.15
N LYS A 226 3.30 19.58 -22.58
CA LYS A 226 3.34 20.86 -21.87
C LYS A 226 3.09 22.05 -22.81
N ALA A 227 3.64 22.02 -24.03
CA ALA A 227 3.35 23.02 -25.05
C ALA A 227 1.87 23.04 -25.46
N MET A 228 1.24 21.87 -25.64
CA MET A 228 -0.19 21.72 -25.92
C MET A 228 -1.04 22.30 -24.79
N TYR A 229 -0.65 22.03 -23.54
CA TYR A 229 -1.30 22.65 -22.37
C TYR A 229 -1.19 24.18 -22.41
N LEU A 230 0.01 24.74 -22.64
CA LEU A 230 0.21 26.20 -22.75
C LEU A 230 -0.59 26.82 -23.92
N ALA A 231 -0.64 26.15 -25.07
CA ALA A 231 -1.44 26.57 -26.21
C ALA A 231 -2.94 26.59 -25.84
N SER A 232 -3.42 25.57 -25.11
CA SER A 232 -4.82 25.47 -24.69
C SER A 232 -5.24 26.60 -23.75
N ILE A 233 -4.45 26.88 -22.71
CA ILE A 233 -4.77 27.94 -21.73
C ILE A 233 -4.68 29.33 -22.37
N THR A 234 -3.74 29.51 -23.30
CA THR A 234 -3.59 30.77 -24.05
C THR A 234 -4.77 30.99 -24.99
N ALA A 235 -5.16 29.98 -25.77
CA ALA A 235 -6.33 30.04 -26.64
C ALA A 235 -7.62 30.32 -25.86
N ALA A 236 -7.80 29.66 -24.71
CA ALA A 236 -8.93 29.91 -23.82
C ALA A 236 -8.93 31.35 -23.27
N THR A 237 -7.76 31.87 -22.91
CA THR A 237 -7.62 33.24 -22.39
C THR A 237 -7.92 34.30 -23.45
N LEU A 238 -7.57 34.05 -24.71
CA LEU A 238 -7.83 34.97 -25.83
C LEU A 238 -9.29 34.97 -26.30
N THR A 239 -10.04 33.90 -26.02
CA THR A 239 -11.45 33.76 -26.41
C THR A 239 -12.43 34.08 -25.29
N ALA A 240 -11.98 34.06 -24.04
CA ALA A 240 -12.80 34.37 -22.88
C ALA A 240 -12.95 35.88 -22.65
N PRO A 241 -14.08 36.33 -22.05
CA PRO A 241 -14.25 37.70 -21.56
C PRO A 241 -13.09 38.16 -20.65
N GLU A 242 -12.77 39.45 -20.70
CA GLU A 242 -11.70 40.04 -19.89
C GLU A 242 -11.96 39.84 -18.38
N GLY A 243 -10.89 39.57 -17.62
CA GLY A 243 -10.94 39.42 -16.16
C GLY A 243 -11.23 38.00 -15.64
N LEU A 244 -11.64 37.05 -16.49
CA LEU A 244 -11.88 35.66 -16.07
C LEU A 244 -10.59 34.87 -15.78
N TRP A 245 -9.50 35.20 -16.47
CA TRP A 245 -8.24 34.48 -16.37
C TRP A 245 -7.15 35.34 -15.73
N LYS A 246 -6.35 34.71 -14.85
CA LYS A 246 -5.15 35.33 -14.26
C LYS A 246 -4.01 35.34 -15.27
N LYS A 247 -4.04 36.29 -16.21
CA LYS A 247 -3.07 36.43 -17.30
C LYS A 247 -1.62 36.42 -16.81
N ASP A 248 -1.33 37.08 -15.69
CA ASP A 248 0.03 37.14 -15.11
C ASP A 248 0.61 35.76 -14.80
N LYS A 249 -0.22 34.83 -14.31
CA LYS A 249 0.21 33.46 -14.02
C LYS A 249 0.54 32.73 -15.32
N ILE A 250 -0.30 32.88 -16.34
CA ILE A 250 -0.10 32.24 -17.65
C ILE A 250 1.18 32.76 -18.31
N VAL A 251 1.42 34.07 -18.27
CA VAL A 251 2.67 34.68 -18.78
C VAL A 251 3.88 34.16 -18.01
N LYS A 252 3.79 34.01 -16.68
CA LYS A 252 4.85 33.39 -15.88
C LYS A 252 5.13 31.94 -16.32
N ASP A 253 4.09 31.14 -16.49
CA ASP A 253 4.21 29.73 -16.89
C ASP A 253 4.81 29.59 -18.30
N ILE A 254 4.45 30.48 -19.24
CA ILE A 254 5.05 30.52 -20.59
C ILE A 254 6.53 30.94 -20.52
N ASN A 255 6.87 31.94 -19.71
CA ASN A 255 8.26 32.39 -19.55
C ASN A 255 9.15 31.33 -18.89
N GLU A 256 8.62 30.60 -17.91
CA GLU A 256 9.31 29.46 -17.30
C GLU A 256 9.57 28.37 -18.35
N TYR A 257 8.57 28.04 -19.18
CA TYR A 257 8.76 27.08 -20.26
C TYR A 257 9.77 27.56 -21.32
N LYS A 258 9.74 28.84 -21.68
CA LYS A 258 10.71 29.47 -22.59
C LYS A 258 12.13 29.44 -22.04
N SER A 259 12.30 29.55 -20.72
CA SER A 259 13.61 29.50 -20.05
C SER A 259 14.31 28.14 -20.20
N LEU A 260 13.57 27.08 -20.51
CA LEU A 260 14.10 25.74 -20.81
C LEU A 260 14.67 25.62 -22.23
N ASN A 261 14.73 26.73 -22.98
CA ASN A 261 15.18 26.79 -24.38
C ASN A 261 14.34 25.90 -25.33
N ILE A 262 13.06 25.72 -25.01
CA ILE A 262 12.09 24.97 -25.82
C ILE A 262 11.20 25.98 -26.58
N PRO A 263 10.91 25.76 -27.89
CA PRO A 263 10.03 26.63 -28.64
C PRO A 263 8.64 26.72 -27.99
N ILE A 264 8.14 27.95 -27.84
CA ILE A 264 6.78 28.19 -27.34
C ILE A 264 5.76 28.03 -28.49
N PRO A 265 4.51 27.64 -28.20
CA PRO A 265 3.45 27.66 -29.19
C PRO A 265 3.25 29.07 -29.76
N LYS A 266 3.00 29.20 -31.07
CA LYS A 266 2.87 30.50 -31.74
C LYS A 266 1.76 31.36 -31.16
N ILE A 267 0.66 30.75 -30.71
CA ILE A 267 -0.43 31.49 -30.06
C ILE A 267 0.01 32.17 -28.75
N CYS A 268 1.01 31.61 -28.04
CA CYS A 268 1.52 32.17 -26.78
C CYS A 268 2.25 33.50 -26.98
N GLU A 269 2.80 33.75 -28.18
CA GLU A 269 3.43 35.02 -28.55
C GLU A 269 2.44 36.20 -28.51
N LYS A 270 1.13 35.94 -28.52
CA LYS A 270 0.11 37.01 -28.40
C LYS A 270 -0.09 37.52 -26.97
N LEU A 271 0.43 36.81 -25.95
CA LEU A 271 0.29 37.16 -24.54
C LEU A 271 1.58 37.72 -23.93
N ILE A 272 2.71 37.66 -24.64
CA ILE A 272 4.03 38.14 -24.20
C ILE A 272 4.41 39.35 -25.06
#